data_AF-A0A094DMB4-F1
#
_entry.id   AF-A0A094DMB4-F1
#
_cell.length_a   1.000
_cell.length_b   1.000
_cell.length_c   1.000
_cell.angle_alpha   90.00
_cell.angle_beta   90.00
_cell.angle_gamma   90.00
#
_symmetry.space_group_name_H-M   'P 1'
#
loop_
_entity.id
_entity.type
_entity.pdbx_description
1 polymer ?
#
loop_
_entity_poly.entity_id
_entity_poly.type
_entity_poly.pdbx_seq_one_letter_code
_entity_poly.pdbx_strand_id
1 'polypeptide(L)'
;MRPTCEAVLGRWHRMLGLPRQSPPWYRDRLREELQERRTANTPWQKLSEASDVFFSISRARYDGFPVRKLPIFVASRHVLVYTYMLAKYTSRWKFYRTAAKLCNAPNYDLVREVVNPSKAHKLDEVACRHQLDPAEFERIGRQLRRIWPLLP
;
A
#
# COMPACT_ATOMS: atom_id res chain seq x y z
N MET A 1 15.69 14.82 0.16
CA MET A 1 15.73 13.90 -1.01
C MET A 1 16.00 14.73 -2.24
N ARG A 2 16.60 14.20 -3.30
CA ARG A 2 16.77 14.96 -4.55
C ARG A 2 15.38 15.32 -5.11
N PRO A 3 15.16 16.53 -5.69
CA PRO A 3 13.86 16.97 -6.21
C PRO A 3 13.20 15.97 -7.17
N THR A 4 14.02 15.27 -7.97
CA THR A 4 13.57 14.26 -8.93
C THR A 4 12.87 13.06 -8.27
N CYS A 5 13.37 12.58 -7.13
CA CYS A 5 12.76 11.44 -6.42
C CYS A 5 11.39 11.82 -5.83
N GLU A 6 11.25 13.06 -5.36
CA GLU A 6 9.98 13.55 -4.82
C GLU A 6 8.94 13.71 -5.93
N ALA A 7 9.33 14.19 -7.11
CA ALA A 7 8.44 14.27 -8.27
C ALA A 7 7.94 12.89 -8.73
N VAL A 8 8.82 11.88 -8.77
CA VAL A 8 8.46 10.50 -9.12
C VAL A 8 7.47 9.92 -8.11
N LEU A 9 7.75 10.06 -6.81
CA LEU A 9 6.86 9.60 -5.75
C LEU A 9 5.52 10.34 -5.77
N GLY A 10 5.52 11.64 -6.04
CA GLY A 10 4.30 12.42 -6.19
C GLY A 10 3.42 11.94 -7.35
N ARG A 11 4.03 11.64 -8.50
CA ARG A 11 3.32 11.05 -9.65
C ARG A 11 2.76 9.67 -9.31
N TRP A 12 3.54 8.84 -8.61
CA TRP A 12 3.11 7.52 -8.18
C TRP A 12 1.95 7.55 -7.17
N HIS A 13 2.01 8.43 -6.16
CA HIS A 13 0.90 8.63 -5.22
C HIS A 13 -0.37 9.14 -5.91
N ARG A 14 -0.22 10.00 -6.93
CA ARG A 14 -1.34 10.44 -7.78
C ARG A 14 -1.95 9.29 -8.57
N MET A 15 -1.11 8.40 -9.13
CA MET A 15 -1.56 7.20 -9.84
C MET A 15 -2.35 6.25 -8.92
N LEU A 16 -1.85 6.01 -7.70
CA LEU A 16 -2.58 5.21 -6.71
C LEU A 16 -3.93 5.85 -6.38
N GLY A 17 -3.98 7.18 -6.34
CA GLY A 17 -5.23 7.94 -6.22
C GLY A 17 -5.97 7.68 -4.90
N LEU A 18 -5.24 7.29 -3.85
CA LEU A 18 -5.80 6.97 -2.55
C LEU A 18 -6.54 8.19 -1.96
N PRO A 19 -7.67 7.99 -1.26
CA PRO A 19 -8.33 9.06 -0.52
C PRO A 19 -7.37 9.73 0.46
N ARG A 20 -7.51 11.05 0.61
CA ARG A 20 -6.74 11.80 1.60
C ARG A 20 -7.16 11.34 2.99
N GLN A 21 -6.19 10.98 3.82
CA GLN A 21 -6.44 10.55 5.20
C GLN A 21 -6.48 11.77 6.11
N SER A 22 -7.32 11.76 7.15
CA SER A 22 -7.35 12.81 8.18
C SER A 22 -6.40 12.47 9.33
N PRO A 23 -5.81 13.46 10.02
CA PRO A 23 -5.17 13.23 11.30
C PRO A 23 -6.13 12.53 12.29
N PRO A 24 -5.65 11.66 13.19
CA PRO A 24 -4.25 11.31 13.49
C PRO A 24 -3.67 10.16 12.65
N TRP A 25 -4.37 9.67 11.61
CA TRP A 25 -4.08 8.42 10.88
C TRP A 25 -2.60 8.12 10.65
N TYR A 26 -1.83 9.09 10.13
CA TYR A 26 -0.43 8.85 9.77
C TYR A 26 0.47 8.61 10.98
N ARG A 27 0.16 9.17 12.15
CA ARG A 27 0.94 8.97 13.39
C ARG A 27 0.71 7.58 13.92
N ASP A 28 -0.54 7.14 13.96
CA ASP A 28 -0.92 5.83 14.48
C ASP A 28 -0.43 4.73 13.54
N ARG A 29 -0.60 4.92 12.22
CA ARG A 29 -0.04 4.01 11.23
C ARG A 29 1.47 3.92 11.35
N LEU A 30 2.18 5.05 11.44
CA LEU A 30 3.64 5.02 11.58
C LEU A 30 4.10 4.32 12.87
N ARG A 31 3.37 4.42 13.97
CA ARG A 31 3.68 3.69 15.21
C ARG A 31 3.51 2.19 15.04
N GLU A 32 2.42 1.76 14.42
CA GLU A 32 2.14 0.35 14.11
C GLU A 32 3.27 -0.25 13.24
N GLU A 33 3.61 0.40 12.13
CA GLU A 33 4.64 -0.06 11.19
C GLU A 33 6.04 -0.13 11.83
N LEU A 34 6.36 0.82 12.72
CA LEU A 34 7.61 0.80 13.46
C LEU A 34 7.66 -0.34 14.49
N GLN A 35 6.52 -0.68 15.10
CA GLN A 35 6.42 -1.79 16.02
C GLN A 35 6.59 -3.12 15.27
N GLU A 36 5.89 -3.30 14.15
CA GLU A 36 6.00 -4.50 13.29
C GLU A 36 7.45 -4.69 12.82
N ARG A 37 8.11 -3.60 12.39
CA ARG A 37 9.53 -3.61 12.02
C ARG A 37 10.47 -4.04 13.15
N ARG A 38 10.18 -3.67 14.40
CA ARG A 38 11.01 -4.08 15.55
C ARG A 38 10.85 -5.56 15.86
N THR A 39 9.68 -6.12 15.60
CA THR A 39 9.39 -7.55 15.78
C THR A 39 9.84 -8.43 14.61
N ALA A 40 10.23 -7.83 13.48
CA ALA A 40 10.69 -8.56 12.30
C ALA A 40 12.02 -9.27 12.55
N ASN A 41 12.02 -10.59 12.37
CA ASN A 41 13.17 -11.44 12.67
C ASN A 41 14.06 -11.68 11.43
N THR A 42 13.46 -11.80 10.25
CA THR A 42 14.19 -12.11 9.03
C THR A 42 14.56 -10.86 8.21
N PRO A 43 15.63 -10.90 7.39
CA PRO A 43 15.97 -9.80 6.48
C PRO A 43 14.83 -9.40 5.54
N TRP A 44 14.08 -10.39 5.03
CA TRP A 44 12.93 -10.17 4.16
C TRP A 44 11.77 -9.47 4.88
N GLN A 45 11.44 -9.90 6.11
CA GLN A 45 10.46 -9.20 6.93
C GLN A 45 10.93 -7.77 7.20
N LYS A 46 12.19 -7.57 7.60
CA LYS A 46 12.73 -6.22 7.83
C LYS A 46 12.65 -5.32 6.60
N LEU A 47 12.82 -5.87 5.39
CA LEU A 47 12.66 -5.13 4.13
C LEU A 47 11.19 -4.77 3.88
N SER A 48 10.28 -5.73 4.04
CA SER A 48 8.83 -5.51 3.96
C SER A 48 8.37 -4.40 4.90
N GLU A 49 8.66 -4.53 6.20
CA GLU A 49 8.23 -3.55 7.21
C GLU A 49 8.91 -2.19 6.99
N ALA A 50 10.17 -2.18 6.55
CA ALA A 50 10.83 -0.92 6.17
C ALA A 50 10.10 -0.25 4.99
N SER A 51 9.61 -1.01 4.02
CA SER A 51 8.87 -0.48 2.88
C SER A 51 7.54 0.15 3.30
N ASP A 52 6.86 -0.41 4.31
CA ASP A 52 5.59 0.12 4.81
C ASP A 52 5.77 1.38 5.66
N VAL A 53 6.82 1.45 6.47
CA VAL A 53 7.26 2.69 7.14
C VAL A 53 7.53 3.80 6.12
N PHE A 54 8.26 3.48 5.04
CA PHE A 54 8.59 4.44 3.99
C PHE A 54 7.34 4.87 3.22
N PHE A 55 6.43 3.95 2.94
CA PHE A 55 5.14 4.27 2.33
C PHE A 55 4.36 5.25 3.19
N SER A 56 4.17 4.96 4.48
CA SER A 56 3.43 5.81 5.42
C SER A 56 3.98 7.22 5.49
N ILE A 57 5.30 7.37 5.58
CA ILE A 57 5.93 8.71 5.60
C ILE A 57 5.77 9.42 4.25
N SER A 58 6.01 8.73 3.13
CA SER A 58 5.88 9.32 1.79
C SER A 58 4.44 9.76 1.50
N ARG A 59 3.46 8.96 1.95
CA ARG A 59 2.04 9.25 1.79
C ARG A 59 1.63 10.44 2.63
N ALA A 60 2.02 10.48 3.89
CA ALA A 60 1.70 11.59 4.78
C ALA A 60 2.27 12.93 4.28
N ARG A 61 3.46 12.90 3.65
CA ARG A 61 4.01 14.07 2.95
C ARG A 61 3.19 14.47 1.73
N TYR A 62 2.80 13.50 0.90
CA TYR A 62 1.94 13.74 -0.26
C TYR A 62 0.59 14.37 0.14
N ASP A 63 0.03 13.95 1.28
CA ASP A 63 -1.20 14.50 1.84
C ASP A 63 -1.01 15.87 2.54
N GLY A 64 0.22 16.40 2.56
CA GLY A 64 0.56 17.72 3.08
C GLY A 64 0.79 17.79 4.59
N PHE A 65 0.97 16.66 5.28
CA PHE A 65 1.20 16.67 6.72
C PHE A 65 2.63 17.07 7.08
N PRO A 66 2.83 17.75 8.24
CA PRO A 66 4.15 18.14 8.73
C PRO A 66 4.86 16.91 9.31
N VAL A 67 5.32 16.03 8.44
CA VAL A 67 6.10 14.85 8.83
C VAL A 67 7.57 15.26 8.96
N ARG A 68 8.20 14.91 10.09
CA ARG A 68 9.65 15.09 10.29
C ARG A 68 10.43 14.57 9.07
N LYS A 69 11.57 15.19 8.77
CA LYS A 69 12.39 14.83 7.61
C LYS A 69 12.61 13.30 7.59
N LEU A 70 12.31 12.65 6.45
CA LEU A 70 12.62 11.25 6.19
C LEU A 70 14.07 11.01 6.61
N PRO A 71 14.41 9.84 7.20
CA PRO A 71 15.80 9.51 7.47
C PRO A 71 16.63 9.78 6.23
N ILE A 72 17.77 10.43 6.43
CA ILE A 72 18.64 10.91 5.36
C ILE A 72 18.87 9.77 4.38
N PHE A 73 18.55 10.04 3.11
CA PHE A 73 18.62 9.06 2.03
C PHE A 73 20.08 8.59 1.86
N VAL A 74 20.42 7.44 2.43
CA VAL A 74 21.60 6.64 2.06
C VAL A 74 21.27 5.81 0.81
N ALA A 75 21.77 6.24 -0.35
CA ALA A 75 21.39 5.72 -1.66
C ALA A 75 21.53 4.19 -1.80
N SER A 76 22.58 3.57 -1.25
CA SER A 76 22.78 2.12 -1.32
C SER A 76 21.77 1.32 -0.47
N ARG A 77 21.26 1.88 0.62
CA ARG A 77 20.38 1.18 1.58
C ARG A 77 18.89 1.39 1.30
N HIS A 78 18.50 2.50 0.66
CA HIS A 78 17.09 2.80 0.42
C HIS A 78 16.58 2.45 -0.97
N VAL A 79 17.43 2.29 -1.99
CA VAL A 79 16.95 1.92 -3.33
C VAL A 79 16.15 0.62 -3.29
N LEU A 80 16.64 -0.41 -2.61
CA LEU A 80 15.91 -1.67 -2.44
C LEU A 80 14.56 -1.47 -1.72
N VAL A 81 14.53 -0.64 -0.67
CA VAL A 81 13.29 -0.33 0.07
C VAL A 81 12.28 0.38 -0.82
N TYR A 82 12.70 1.40 -1.58
CA TYR A 82 11.83 2.13 -2.49
C TYR A 82 11.32 1.25 -3.63
N THR A 83 12.20 0.46 -4.26
CA THR A 83 11.80 -0.47 -5.32
C THR A 83 10.80 -1.49 -4.79
N TYR A 84 11.06 -2.08 -3.62
CA TYR A 84 10.15 -3.01 -2.98
C TYR A 84 8.81 -2.36 -2.64
N MET A 85 8.83 -1.15 -2.05
CA MET A 85 7.64 -0.36 -1.75
C MET A 85 6.78 -0.10 -2.99
N LEU A 86 7.39 0.40 -4.08
CA LEU A 86 6.69 0.68 -5.32
C LEU A 86 6.06 -0.58 -5.90
N ALA A 87 6.80 -1.68 -5.94
CA ALA A 87 6.31 -2.97 -6.43
C ALA A 87 5.16 -3.50 -5.55
N LYS A 88 5.35 -3.51 -4.23
CA LYS A 88 4.39 -4.01 -3.23
C LYS A 88 3.05 -3.29 -3.32
N TYR A 89 3.07 -1.97 -3.20
CA TYR A 89 1.84 -1.17 -3.17
C TYR A 89 1.17 -1.09 -4.55
N THR A 90 1.94 -1.07 -5.65
CA THR A 90 1.36 -1.13 -7.00
C THR A 90 0.74 -2.50 -7.28
N SER A 91 1.36 -3.59 -6.81
CA SER A 91 0.79 -4.94 -6.91
C SER A 91 -0.55 -5.03 -6.19
N ARG A 92 -0.64 -4.53 -4.94
CA ARG A 92 -1.90 -4.48 -4.18
C ARG A 92 -2.95 -3.62 -4.87
N TRP A 93 -2.60 -2.43 -5.34
CA TRP A 93 -3.51 -1.56 -6.10
C TRP A 93 -4.08 -2.25 -7.35
N LYS A 94 -3.23 -2.91 -8.14
CA LYS A 94 -3.65 -3.67 -9.32
C LYS A 94 -4.47 -4.91 -8.96
N PHE A 95 -4.19 -5.57 -7.84
CA PHE A 95 -4.96 -6.72 -7.35
C PHE A 95 -6.44 -6.34 -7.19
N TYR A 96 -6.70 -5.27 -6.44
CA TYR A 96 -8.08 -4.86 -6.13
C TYR A 96 -8.85 -4.37 -7.36
N ARG A 97 -8.20 -3.63 -8.26
CA ARG A 97 -8.82 -3.23 -9.55
C ARG A 97 -9.13 -4.43 -10.43
N THR A 98 -8.22 -5.41 -10.49
CA THR A 98 -8.43 -6.64 -11.25
C THR A 98 -9.57 -7.46 -10.64
N ALA A 99 -9.59 -7.64 -9.32
CA ALA A 99 -10.65 -8.34 -8.63
C ALA A 99 -12.02 -7.67 -8.89
N ALA A 100 -12.11 -6.35 -8.76
CA ALA A 100 -13.35 -5.61 -9.03
C ALA A 100 -13.80 -5.74 -10.50
N LYS A 101 -12.86 -5.68 -11.44
CA LYS A 101 -13.15 -5.89 -12.87
C LYS A 101 -13.69 -7.31 -13.13
N LEU A 102 -13.13 -8.32 -12.49
CA LEU A 102 -13.59 -9.72 -12.60
C LEU A 102 -14.95 -9.95 -11.94
N CYS A 103 -15.34 -9.11 -10.98
CA CYS A 103 -16.69 -9.08 -10.40
C CYS A 103 -17.68 -8.24 -11.25
N ASN A 104 -17.30 -7.85 -12.47
CA ASN A 104 -18.09 -6.98 -13.35
C ASN A 104 -18.54 -5.65 -12.70
N ALA A 105 -17.73 -5.11 -11.77
CA ALA A 105 -18.05 -3.85 -11.12
C ALA A 105 -18.01 -2.70 -12.16
N PRO A 106 -19.09 -1.91 -12.33
CA PRO A 106 -19.13 -0.84 -13.33
C PRO A 106 -18.08 0.25 -13.03
N ASN A 107 -17.76 0.46 -11.76
CA ASN A 107 -16.82 1.47 -11.28
C ASN A 107 -15.52 0.86 -10.73
N TYR A 108 -15.01 -0.21 -11.37
CA TYR A 108 -13.80 -0.91 -10.91
C TYR A 108 -12.57 0.00 -10.80
N ASP A 109 -12.55 1.14 -11.50
CA ASP A 109 -11.48 2.13 -11.49
C ASP A 109 -11.48 3.05 -10.25
N LEU A 110 -12.60 3.11 -9.53
CA LEU A 110 -12.72 3.76 -8.22
C LEU A 110 -12.16 2.91 -7.09
N VAL A 111 -11.98 1.60 -7.31
CA VAL A 111 -11.32 0.71 -6.35
C VAL A 111 -9.82 0.98 -6.36
N ARG A 112 -9.33 1.62 -5.29
CA ARG A 112 -7.94 2.11 -5.19
C ARG A 112 -7.21 1.55 -3.98
N GLU A 113 -7.66 0.43 -3.46
CA GLU A 113 -7.15 -0.12 -2.20
C GLU A 113 -5.73 -0.66 -2.32
N VAL A 114 -4.93 -0.45 -1.27
CA VAL A 114 -3.54 -0.95 -1.18
C VAL A 114 -3.28 -1.73 0.11
N VAL A 115 -4.36 -2.11 0.81
CA VAL A 115 -4.28 -2.97 1.98
C VAL A 115 -3.78 -4.36 1.58
N ASN A 116 -3.21 -5.13 2.51
CA ASN A 116 -2.69 -6.45 2.17
C ASN A 116 -3.86 -7.39 1.83
N PRO A 117 -3.99 -7.85 0.57
CA PRO A 117 -5.10 -8.67 0.19
C PRO A 117 -4.98 -10.09 0.73
N SER A 118 -3.88 -10.51 1.38
CA SER A 118 -3.76 -11.87 1.95
C SER A 118 -4.73 -12.13 3.12
N LYS A 119 -5.17 -11.07 3.80
CA LYS A 119 -6.10 -11.14 4.93
C LYS A 119 -7.54 -11.18 4.41
N ALA A 120 -8.30 -12.24 4.70
CA ALA A 120 -9.68 -12.43 4.21
C ALA A 120 -10.61 -11.27 4.59
N HIS A 121 -10.63 -10.88 5.87
CA HIS A 121 -11.44 -9.75 6.36
C HIS A 121 -11.14 -8.41 5.64
N LYS A 122 -9.95 -8.24 5.05
CA LYS A 122 -9.60 -7.05 4.24
C LYS A 122 -10.24 -7.07 2.86
N LEU A 123 -10.57 -8.23 2.30
CA LEU A 123 -11.38 -8.29 1.08
C LEU A 123 -12.81 -7.87 1.40
N ASP A 124 -13.37 -8.34 2.51
CA ASP A 124 -14.75 -8.03 2.92
C ASP A 124 -14.92 -6.53 3.20
N GLU A 125 -14.00 -5.92 3.97
CA GLU A 125 -14.00 -4.47 4.22
C GLU A 125 -13.99 -3.67 2.91
N VAL A 126 -13.24 -4.13 1.92
CA VAL A 126 -13.13 -3.48 0.61
C VAL A 126 -14.39 -3.69 -0.22
N ALA A 127 -14.94 -4.90 -0.26
CA ALA A 127 -16.18 -5.19 -0.96
C ALA A 127 -17.31 -4.30 -0.42
N CYS A 128 -17.47 -4.22 0.91
CA CYS A 128 -18.46 -3.37 1.57
C CYS A 128 -18.28 -1.89 1.21
N ARG A 129 -17.05 -1.38 1.22
CA ARG A 129 -16.76 0.04 0.90
C ARG A 129 -17.13 0.41 -0.54
N HIS A 130 -16.97 -0.53 -1.47
CA HIS A 130 -17.22 -0.33 -2.90
C HIS A 130 -18.56 -0.92 -3.36
N GLN A 131 -19.43 -1.33 -2.42
CA GLN A 131 -20.76 -1.89 -2.69
C GLN A 131 -20.72 -3.11 -3.64
N LEU A 132 -19.68 -3.93 -3.50
CA LEU A 132 -19.52 -5.19 -4.22
C LEU A 132 -20.12 -6.33 -3.39
N ASP A 133 -20.57 -7.40 -4.06
CA ASP A 133 -20.96 -8.64 -3.37
C ASP A 133 -19.75 -9.20 -2.60
N PRO A 134 -19.79 -9.28 -1.25
CA PRO A 134 -18.67 -9.76 -0.47
C PRO A 134 -18.29 -11.21 -0.78
N ALA A 135 -19.27 -12.10 -1.00
CA ALA A 135 -19.02 -13.51 -1.25
C ALA A 135 -18.38 -13.74 -2.63
N GLU A 136 -18.87 -13.03 -3.65
CA GLU A 136 -18.28 -13.10 -4.99
C GLU A 136 -16.86 -12.49 -5.00
N PHE A 137 -16.71 -11.31 -4.39
CA PHE A 137 -15.42 -10.61 -4.33
C PHE A 137 -14.37 -11.41 -3.56
N GLU A 138 -14.77 -12.05 -2.47
CA GLU A 138 -13.89 -12.92 -1.71
C GLU A 138 -13.49 -14.16 -2.53
N ARG A 139 -14.44 -14.82 -3.22
CA ARG A 139 -14.17 -15.98 -4.07
C ARG A 139 -13.15 -15.63 -5.16
N ILE A 140 -13.37 -14.54 -5.89
CA ILE A 140 -12.47 -14.06 -6.94
C ILE A 140 -11.13 -13.65 -6.34
N GLY A 141 -11.12 -12.93 -5.23
CA GLY A 141 -9.90 -12.55 -4.53
C GLY A 141 -9.06 -13.77 -4.15
N ARG A 142 -9.67 -14.81 -3.55
CA ARG A 142 -8.99 -16.07 -3.21
C ARG A 142 -8.41 -16.77 -4.44
N GLN A 143 -9.13 -16.80 -5.55
CA GLN A 143 -8.63 -17.38 -6.81
C GLN A 143 -7.43 -16.58 -7.34
N LEU A 144 -7.54 -15.25 -7.36
CA LEU A 144 -6.50 -14.36 -7.85
C LEU A 144 -5.21 -14.47 -7.03
N ARG A 145 -5.32 -14.59 -5.69
CA ARG A 145 -4.16 -14.79 -4.79
C ARG A 145 -3.28 -15.98 -5.14
N ARG A 146 -3.81 -17.01 -5.83
CA ARG A 146 -3.03 -18.21 -6.20
C ARG A 146 -1.95 -17.91 -7.22
N ILE A 147 -2.17 -16.91 -8.06
CA ILE A 147 -1.26 -16.54 -9.16
C ILE A 147 -0.68 -15.13 -9.00
N TRP A 148 -1.28 -14.31 -8.13
CA TRP A 148 -0.87 -12.93 -7.97
C TRP A 148 0.42 -12.83 -7.14
N PRO A 149 1.43 -12.05 -7.58
CA PRO A 149 2.64 -11.84 -6.80
C PRO A 149 2.34 -10.98 -5.57
N LEU A 150 1.97 -11.65 -4.47
CA LEU A 150 1.76 -11.03 -3.18
C LEU A 150 3.11 -10.77 -2.53
N LEU A 151 3.50 -9.51 -2.56
CA LEU A 151 4.63 -9.04 -1.78
C LEU A 151 4.13 -8.80 -0.35
N PRO A 152 4.63 -9.57 0.65
CA PRO A 152 4.25 -9.38 2.05
C PRO A 152 4.48 -7.94 2.48
#